data_AF-A0A7W8DQV3-F1
#
_entry.id   AF-A0A7W8DQV3-F1
#
_cell.length_a   1.000
_cell.length_b   1.000
_cell.length_c   1.000
_cell.angle_alpha   90.00
_cell.angle_beta   90.00
_cell.angle_gamma   90.00
#
_symmetry.space_group_name_H-M   'P 1'
#
loop_
_entity.id
_entity.type
_entity.pdbx_description
1 polymer ?
#
loop_
_entity_poly.entity_id
_entity_poly.type
_entity_poly.pdbx_seq_one_letter_code
_entity_poly.pdbx_strand_id
1 'polypeptide(L)'
;MSKHKHEEQELPFVALMDTMTNVVGVLIIVMVMVGISLASAVNKILSDLPPVTKEEHQRMVEQIKKLPPIAEDPKDLDEKKRIAELELKKTDDELSKIDTTSVQAELKFLDLDSFRKKLDEAKVDREKKKAEIDKLLTELERLKGLLDQTPVYQPPAPKYVRLPNPRPYPAKPNETRILVAKQGVLTLNEAEFIKPIIDGLDKVKSQLEYKDVKIDPFLPMLTKIFGSAQAAQQAWPDIAPSVNTFQMDQVAEAYKALATAGLQPNKNILSSLGDIAVVIRSTLPAVADAVIAATKGDLAKWTALDPSKDPLKPTFKATLAGAKISFTYGSGKPVEVKTTPRDVLNYFVKDLADLDSIKNKSRSKVIYDAFKLQAMLERAASNPTLSGSYVIKPTVRPGSTLVALALTPRAGGGETLDQMRAEASNYQRLMRQIKGDPNGVAVFQVMADAFDAYLEARKIADEIGVAATWEFLARLDLSVNVANYEVQRFTQVAAAAPRKPGDPDPVRIATPKRSLD
;
A
#
# COMPACT_ATOMS: atom_id res chain seq x y z
N MET A 1 45.64 -3.21 -63.36
CA MET A 1 44.87 -4.32 -63.96
C MET A 1 44.18 -5.09 -62.85
N SER A 2 42.91 -5.41 -63.09
CA SER A 2 41.98 -6.15 -62.25
C SER A 2 42.46 -7.54 -61.83
N LYS A 3 41.96 -8.02 -60.68
CA LYS A 3 40.97 -9.13 -60.67
C LYS A 3 40.32 -9.32 -59.29
N HIS A 4 39.01 -9.14 -59.26
CA HIS A 4 38.10 -9.79 -58.30
C HIS A 4 38.11 -11.32 -58.49
N LYS A 5 37.87 -12.06 -57.41
CA LYS A 5 36.94 -13.21 -57.43
C LYS A 5 36.36 -13.49 -56.03
N HIS A 6 35.06 -13.77 -56.04
CA HIS A 6 34.19 -14.19 -54.94
C HIS A 6 34.49 -15.63 -54.48
N GLU A 7 34.37 -15.89 -53.17
CA GLU A 7 33.94 -17.14 -52.52
C GLU A 7 33.02 -16.70 -51.36
N GLU A 8 31.70 -16.72 -51.56
CA GLU A 8 30.75 -17.80 -51.26
C GLU A 8 30.41 -17.96 -49.76
N GLN A 9 29.12 -17.70 -49.50
CA GLN A 9 28.46 -17.57 -48.20
C GLN A 9 28.01 -18.94 -47.70
N GLU A 10 28.76 -19.58 -46.80
CA GLU A 10 28.27 -20.74 -46.03
C GLU A 10 28.59 -20.64 -44.52
N LEU A 11 28.50 -19.44 -43.94
CA LEU A 11 28.77 -19.22 -42.50
C LEU A 11 27.66 -18.61 -41.62
N PRO A 12 26.40 -18.36 -42.05
CA PRO A 12 25.38 -17.86 -41.11
C PRO A 12 24.56 -18.95 -40.42
N PHE A 13 24.52 -20.20 -40.92
CA PHE A 13 23.63 -21.23 -40.37
C PHE A 13 24.21 -21.99 -39.16
N VAL A 14 25.52 -22.24 -39.13
CA VAL A 14 26.17 -22.97 -38.02
C VAL A 14 26.23 -22.12 -36.75
N ALA A 15 26.55 -20.82 -36.86
CA ALA A 15 26.49 -19.89 -35.72
C ALA A 15 25.05 -19.65 -35.22
N LEU A 16 24.06 -19.76 -36.10
CA LEU A 16 22.65 -19.72 -35.72
C LEU A 16 22.22 -21.01 -35.00
N MET A 17 22.67 -22.18 -35.45
CA MET A 17 22.44 -23.44 -34.73
C MET A 17 23.14 -23.47 -33.36
N ASP A 18 24.35 -22.92 -33.23
CA ASP A 18 25.05 -22.81 -31.92
C ASP A 18 24.32 -21.87 -30.96
N THR A 19 23.77 -20.76 -31.45
CA THR A 19 22.98 -19.83 -30.62
C THR A 19 21.60 -20.40 -30.27
N MET A 20 20.94 -21.13 -31.19
CA MET A 20 19.69 -21.83 -30.86
C MET A 20 19.92 -22.96 -29.85
N THR A 21 21.02 -23.71 -29.93
CA THR A 21 21.30 -24.80 -29.00
C THR A 21 21.70 -24.28 -27.61
N ASN A 22 22.40 -23.15 -27.53
CA ASN A 22 22.73 -22.50 -26.25
C ASN A 22 21.49 -21.89 -25.57
N VAL A 23 20.60 -21.27 -26.34
CA VAL A 23 19.33 -20.73 -25.82
C VAL A 23 18.38 -21.85 -25.38
N VAL A 24 18.31 -22.95 -26.14
CA VAL A 24 17.53 -24.13 -25.77
C VAL A 24 18.14 -24.82 -24.54
N GLY A 25 19.46 -24.89 -24.42
CA GLY A 25 20.15 -25.42 -23.25
C GLY A 25 19.87 -24.62 -21.97
N VAL A 26 19.91 -23.28 -22.06
CA VAL A 26 19.52 -22.41 -20.94
C VAL A 26 18.05 -22.56 -20.59
N LEU A 27 17.16 -22.69 -21.58
CA LEU A 27 15.73 -22.93 -21.35
C LEU A 27 15.46 -24.28 -20.69
N ILE A 28 16.16 -25.35 -21.07
CA ILE A 28 16.04 -26.66 -20.43
C ILE A 28 16.55 -26.60 -18.98
N ILE A 29 17.66 -25.90 -18.72
CA ILE A 29 18.17 -25.72 -17.34
C ILE A 29 17.19 -24.90 -16.50
N VAL A 30 16.62 -23.83 -17.04
CA VAL A 30 15.59 -23.03 -16.35
C VAL A 30 14.32 -23.85 -16.12
N MET A 31 13.89 -24.66 -17.09
CA MET A 31 12.72 -25.53 -16.96
C MET A 31 12.93 -26.65 -15.95
N VAL A 32 14.13 -27.23 -15.89
CA VAL A 32 14.53 -28.19 -14.84
C VAL A 32 14.62 -27.50 -13.48
N MET A 33 15.14 -26.28 -13.40
CA MET A 33 15.16 -25.48 -12.16
C MET A 33 13.76 -25.12 -11.68
N VAL A 34 12.84 -24.76 -12.58
CA VAL A 34 11.44 -24.49 -12.26
C VAL A 34 10.72 -25.78 -11.85
N GLY A 35 11.02 -26.90 -12.52
CA GLY A 35 10.53 -28.23 -12.13
C GLY A 35 11.01 -28.67 -10.75
N ILE A 36 12.27 -28.43 -10.41
CA ILE A 36 12.85 -28.71 -9.08
C ILE A 36 12.29 -27.73 -8.03
N SER A 37 12.06 -26.47 -8.39
CA SER A 37 11.47 -25.46 -7.50
C SER A 37 10.00 -25.76 -7.22
N LEU A 38 9.26 -26.27 -8.21
CA LEU A 38 7.86 -26.68 -8.07
C LEU A 38 7.77 -28.00 -7.29
N ALA A 39 8.65 -28.97 -7.53
CA ALA A 39 8.73 -30.21 -6.76
C ALA A 39 9.14 -29.94 -5.30
N SER A 40 10.04 -28.98 -5.05
CA SER A 40 10.43 -28.55 -3.71
C SER A 40 9.33 -27.76 -3.01
N ALA A 41 8.58 -26.91 -3.74
CA ALA A 41 7.41 -26.21 -3.21
C ALA A 41 6.25 -27.15 -2.90
N VAL A 42 5.99 -28.16 -3.75
CA VAL A 42 4.98 -29.19 -3.51
C VAL A 42 5.40 -30.10 -2.35
N ASN A 43 6.67 -30.52 -2.28
CA ASN A 43 7.17 -31.27 -1.13
C ASN A 43 7.11 -30.44 0.16
N LYS A 44 7.37 -29.13 0.11
CA LYS A 44 7.27 -28.24 1.28
C LYS A 44 5.82 -28.02 1.74
N ILE A 45 4.88 -27.88 0.81
CA ILE A 45 3.44 -27.81 1.10
C ILE A 45 2.92 -29.16 1.67
N LEU A 46 3.43 -30.28 1.17
CA LEU A 46 3.10 -31.62 1.68
C LEU A 46 3.81 -31.94 3.01
N SER A 47 4.94 -31.31 3.31
CA SER A 47 5.70 -31.48 4.57
C SER A 47 5.16 -30.62 5.72
N ASP A 48 4.45 -29.53 5.42
CA ASP A 48 3.86 -28.62 6.40
C ASP A 48 2.43 -29.01 6.83
N LEU A 49 1.88 -30.11 6.29
CA LEU A 49 0.63 -30.70 6.76
C LEU A 49 0.94 -31.82 7.77
N PRO A 50 0.26 -31.87 8.92
CA PRO A 50 0.45 -32.96 9.88
C PRO A 50 0.11 -34.31 9.21
N PRO A 51 0.81 -35.41 9.52
CA PRO A 51 0.51 -36.71 8.93
C PRO A 51 -0.88 -37.15 9.40
N VAL A 52 -1.87 -37.00 8.53
CA VAL A 52 -3.23 -37.48 8.76
C VAL A 52 -3.18 -39.01 8.73
N THR A 53 -3.47 -39.62 9.87
CA THR A 53 -3.61 -41.08 9.94
C THR A 53 -4.78 -41.53 9.05
N LYS A 54 -4.71 -42.73 8.45
CA LYS A 54 -5.76 -43.24 7.52
C LYS A 54 -7.17 -43.19 8.12
N GLU A 55 -7.26 -43.23 9.45
CA GLU A 55 -8.49 -43.16 10.24
C GLU A 55 -9.07 -41.72 10.31
N GLU A 56 -8.23 -40.70 10.39
CA GLU A 56 -8.67 -39.29 10.38
C GLU A 56 -9.14 -38.85 9.00
N HIS A 57 -8.51 -39.35 7.92
CA HIS A 57 -8.94 -39.08 6.55
C HIS A 57 -10.33 -39.65 6.26
N GLN A 58 -10.65 -40.85 6.77
CA GLN A 58 -11.99 -41.43 6.64
C GLN A 58 -13.05 -40.64 7.43
N ARG A 59 -12.72 -40.17 8.63
CA ARG A 59 -13.62 -39.32 9.43
C ARG A 59 -13.90 -37.97 8.75
N MET A 60 -12.89 -37.35 8.13
CA MET A 60 -13.08 -36.09 7.39
C MET A 60 -13.90 -36.27 6.11
N VAL A 61 -13.72 -37.36 5.37
CA VAL A 61 -14.53 -37.66 4.17
C VAL A 61 -15.99 -37.95 4.53
N GLU A 62 -16.25 -38.63 5.66
CA GLU A 62 -17.61 -38.83 6.16
C GLU A 62 -18.26 -37.53 6.67
N GLN A 63 -17.49 -36.60 7.25
CA GLN A 63 -17.99 -35.29 7.64
C GLN A 63 -18.32 -34.42 6.41
N ILE A 64 -17.51 -34.46 5.36
CA ILE A 64 -17.76 -33.71 4.11
C ILE A 64 -18.99 -34.26 3.37
N LYS A 65 -19.22 -35.59 3.38
CA LYS A 65 -20.42 -36.20 2.79
C LYS A 65 -21.73 -35.88 3.55
N LYS A 66 -21.64 -35.41 4.81
CA LYS A 66 -22.79 -35.02 5.63
C LYS A 66 -23.14 -33.53 5.54
N LEU A 67 -22.33 -32.72 4.86
CA LEU A 67 -22.64 -31.32 4.60
C LEU A 67 -23.54 -31.22 3.35
N PRO A 68 -24.67 -30.47 3.40
CA PRO A 68 -25.44 -30.19 2.20
C PRO A 68 -24.60 -29.38 1.19
N PRO A 69 -24.85 -29.52 -0.13
CA PRO A 69 -24.10 -28.81 -1.15
C PRO A 69 -24.16 -27.29 -0.93
N ILE A 70 -23.03 -26.63 -1.21
CA ILE A 70 -22.87 -25.17 -1.13
C ILE A 70 -23.94 -24.52 -2.00
N ALA A 71 -24.83 -23.76 -1.37
CA ALA A 71 -25.88 -23.00 -2.04
C ALA A 71 -25.28 -21.76 -2.74
N GLU A 72 -25.51 -21.73 -4.05
CA GLU A 72 -25.74 -20.60 -4.99
C GLU A 72 -24.99 -19.26 -4.79
N ASP A 73 -24.42 -18.79 -5.90
CA ASP A 73 -23.76 -17.50 -6.09
C ASP A 73 -24.70 -16.33 -5.68
N PRO A 74 -24.22 -15.24 -5.03
CA PRO A 74 -25.06 -14.16 -4.50
C PRO A 74 -25.96 -13.43 -5.50
N LYS A 75 -25.76 -13.64 -6.81
CA LYS A 75 -26.56 -13.03 -7.87
C LYS A 75 -27.92 -13.71 -8.09
N ASP A 76 -28.04 -15.01 -7.79
CA ASP A 76 -29.29 -15.76 -7.99
C ASP A 76 -30.33 -15.48 -6.89
N LEU A 77 -29.89 -15.03 -5.72
CA LEU A 77 -30.76 -14.66 -4.59
C LEU A 77 -31.53 -13.35 -4.84
N ASP A 78 -30.91 -12.37 -5.52
CA ASP A 78 -31.57 -11.11 -5.85
C ASP A 78 -32.58 -11.28 -6.98
N GLU A 79 -32.32 -12.18 -7.93
CA GLU A 79 -33.25 -12.49 -9.02
C GLU A 79 -34.46 -13.27 -8.51
N LYS A 80 -34.25 -14.26 -7.62
CA LYS A 80 -35.35 -15.00 -6.96
C LYS A 80 -36.23 -14.11 -6.08
N LYS A 81 -35.66 -13.15 -5.34
CA LYS A 81 -36.45 -12.17 -4.57
C LYS A 81 -37.35 -11.32 -5.46
N ARG A 82 -36.85 -10.91 -6.62
CA ARG A 82 -37.60 -10.09 -7.57
C ARG A 82 -38.76 -10.85 -8.21
N ILE A 83 -38.55 -12.13 -8.51
CA ILE A 83 -39.61 -13.01 -9.02
C ILE A 83 -40.68 -13.24 -7.95
N ALA A 84 -40.26 -13.49 -6.70
CA ALA A 84 -41.19 -13.68 -5.59
C ALA A 84 -42.04 -12.42 -5.30
N GLU A 85 -41.49 -11.22 -5.39
CA GLU A 85 -42.25 -9.97 -5.23
C GLU A 85 -43.26 -9.74 -6.36
N LEU A 86 -42.94 -10.14 -7.60
CA LEU A 86 -43.85 -10.05 -8.74
C LEU A 86 -45.01 -11.04 -8.64
N GLU A 87 -44.77 -12.24 -8.13
CA GLU A 87 -45.82 -13.23 -7.87
C GLU A 87 -46.73 -12.85 -6.71
N LEU A 88 -46.16 -12.27 -5.64
CA LEU A 88 -46.96 -11.77 -4.52
C LEU A 88 -47.93 -10.68 -4.95
N LYS A 89 -47.47 -9.78 -5.83
CA LYS A 89 -48.31 -8.71 -6.40
C LYS A 89 -49.45 -9.25 -7.27
N LYS A 90 -49.19 -10.29 -8.07
CA LYS A 90 -50.24 -10.95 -8.87
C LYS A 90 -51.27 -11.65 -7.99
N THR A 91 -50.82 -12.31 -6.93
CA THR A 91 -51.70 -13.02 -6.00
C THR A 91 -52.61 -12.06 -5.22
N ASP A 92 -52.11 -10.88 -4.83
CA ASP A 92 -52.94 -9.82 -4.20
C ASP A 92 -53.99 -9.25 -5.18
N ASP A 93 -53.62 -9.04 -6.45
CA ASP A 93 -54.54 -8.59 -7.49
C ASP A 93 -55.62 -9.64 -7.84
N GLU A 94 -55.35 -10.93 -7.63
CA GLU A 94 -56.32 -12.02 -7.79
C GLU A 94 -57.23 -12.16 -6.56
N LEU A 95 -56.68 -12.07 -5.34
CA LEU A 95 -57.45 -12.11 -4.10
C LEU A 95 -58.45 -10.94 -3.98
N SER A 96 -58.10 -9.76 -4.52
CA SER A 96 -59.03 -8.61 -4.56
C SER A 96 -60.22 -8.77 -5.52
N LYS A 97 -60.22 -9.82 -6.37
CA LYS A 97 -61.28 -10.09 -7.36
C LYS A 97 -62.17 -11.29 -7.01
N ILE A 98 -61.94 -11.97 -5.89
CA ILE A 98 -62.76 -13.10 -5.48
C ILE A 98 -64.04 -12.59 -4.81
N ASP A 99 -65.10 -12.50 -5.61
CA ASP A 99 -66.44 -12.09 -5.20
C ASP A 99 -67.10 -13.19 -4.34
N THR A 100 -67.55 -12.79 -3.14
CA THR A 100 -68.03 -13.68 -2.05
C THR A 100 -69.43 -14.27 -2.29
N THR A 101 -70.00 -14.04 -3.46
CA THR A 101 -71.32 -14.50 -3.86
C THR A 101 -71.33 -15.90 -4.51
N SER A 102 -70.17 -16.43 -4.94
CA SER A 102 -70.06 -17.77 -5.53
C SER A 102 -70.09 -18.91 -4.49
N VAL A 103 -69.63 -18.65 -3.27
CA VAL A 103 -69.51 -19.65 -2.19
C VAL A 103 -70.87 -19.99 -1.55
N GLN A 104 -71.84 -19.07 -1.57
CA GLN A 104 -73.19 -19.31 -1.01
C GLN A 104 -74.07 -20.21 -1.89
N ALA A 105 -73.76 -20.35 -3.18
CA ALA A 105 -74.51 -21.21 -4.10
C ALA A 105 -74.10 -22.69 -4.00
N GLU A 106 -72.86 -23.00 -3.61
CA GLU A 106 -72.36 -24.38 -3.49
C GLU A 106 -72.76 -25.09 -2.19
N LEU A 107 -73.27 -24.37 -1.19
CA LEU A 107 -73.64 -24.93 0.12
C LEU A 107 -74.97 -25.73 0.13
N LYS A 108 -75.65 -25.91 -1.01
CA LYS A 108 -77.01 -26.50 -1.06
C LYS A 108 -77.14 -27.95 -1.50
N PHE A 109 -76.05 -28.67 -1.81
CA PHE A 109 -76.11 -30.12 -1.99
C PHE A 109 -74.94 -30.81 -1.27
N LEU A 110 -75.21 -31.20 -0.03
CA LEU A 110 -74.31 -31.94 0.86
C LEU A 110 -74.18 -33.41 0.44
N ASP A 111 -72.95 -33.90 0.42
CA ASP A 111 -72.64 -35.32 0.61
C ASP A 111 -71.96 -35.48 2.00
N LEU A 112 -72.74 -35.91 3.00
CA LEU A 112 -72.33 -36.02 4.41
C LEU A 112 -71.20 -37.02 4.64
N ASP A 113 -71.08 -38.03 3.78
CA ASP A 113 -70.05 -39.06 3.89
C ASP A 113 -68.67 -38.53 3.48
N SER A 114 -68.62 -37.59 2.52
CA SER A 114 -67.39 -36.90 2.14
C SER A 114 -66.82 -36.05 3.29
N PHE A 115 -67.69 -35.46 4.12
CA PHE A 115 -67.28 -34.69 5.29
C PHE A 115 -66.77 -35.57 6.42
N ARG A 116 -67.38 -36.75 6.64
CA ARG A 116 -66.86 -37.72 7.63
C ARG A 116 -65.47 -38.21 7.25
N LYS A 117 -65.27 -38.52 5.97
CA LYS A 117 -63.96 -38.94 5.45
C LYS A 117 -62.91 -37.84 5.60
N LYS A 118 -63.24 -36.59 5.23
CA LYS A 118 -62.36 -35.43 5.45
C LYS A 118 -62.08 -35.16 6.92
N LEU A 119 -63.05 -35.39 7.82
CA LEU A 119 -62.86 -35.24 9.27
C LEU A 119 -61.91 -36.29 9.82
N ASP A 120 -62.01 -37.54 9.36
CA ASP A 120 -61.11 -38.62 9.79
C ASP A 120 -59.70 -38.44 9.21
N GLU A 121 -59.57 -38.01 7.96
CA GLU A 121 -58.27 -37.60 7.36
C GLU A 121 -57.65 -36.43 8.16
N ALA A 122 -58.43 -35.41 8.50
CA ALA A 122 -57.96 -34.28 9.30
C ALA A 122 -57.55 -34.69 10.73
N LYS A 123 -58.21 -35.68 11.35
CA LYS A 123 -57.80 -36.23 12.64
C LYS A 123 -56.48 -36.98 12.55
N VAL A 124 -56.31 -37.81 11.52
CA VAL A 124 -55.04 -38.53 11.30
C VAL A 124 -53.89 -37.55 11.05
N ASP A 125 -54.11 -36.50 10.27
CA ASP A 125 -53.10 -35.47 10.03
C ASP A 125 -52.81 -34.64 11.29
N ARG A 126 -53.82 -34.38 12.12
CA ARG A 126 -53.63 -33.72 13.41
C ARG A 126 -52.76 -34.57 14.36
N GLU A 127 -53.00 -35.88 14.43
CA GLU A 127 -52.19 -36.78 15.25
C GLU A 127 -50.74 -36.87 14.73
N LYS A 128 -50.54 -36.91 13.41
CA LYS A 128 -49.19 -36.85 12.82
C LYS A 128 -48.46 -35.55 13.17
N LYS A 129 -49.13 -34.39 13.01
CA LYS A 129 -48.56 -33.08 13.36
C LYS A 129 -48.28 -32.96 14.85
N LYS A 130 -49.15 -33.51 15.70
CA LYS A 130 -48.93 -33.53 17.15
C LYS A 130 -47.70 -34.36 17.52
N ALA A 131 -47.54 -35.54 16.93
CA ALA A 131 -46.35 -36.36 17.12
C ALA A 131 -45.06 -35.69 16.62
N GLU A 132 -45.14 -34.89 15.55
CA GLU A 132 -44.01 -34.10 15.03
C GLU A 132 -43.66 -32.92 15.94
N ILE A 133 -44.68 -32.23 16.48
CA ILE A 133 -44.50 -31.16 17.48
C ILE A 133 -43.86 -31.72 18.75
N ASP A 134 -44.31 -32.88 19.25
CA ASP A 134 -43.74 -33.49 20.45
C ASP A 134 -42.26 -33.87 20.25
N LYS A 135 -41.88 -34.34 19.06
CA LYS A 135 -40.47 -34.54 18.69
C LYS A 135 -39.68 -33.23 18.69
N LEU A 136 -40.22 -32.17 18.09
CA LEU A 136 -39.57 -30.86 18.06
C LEU A 136 -39.41 -30.26 19.47
N LEU A 137 -40.40 -30.44 20.34
CA LEU A 137 -40.32 -30.02 21.75
C LEU A 137 -39.23 -30.77 22.50
N THR A 138 -39.11 -32.09 22.26
CA THR A 138 -38.05 -32.92 22.86
C THR A 138 -36.67 -32.50 22.37
N GLU A 139 -36.52 -32.20 21.08
CA GLU A 139 -35.27 -31.68 20.51
C GLU A 139 -34.92 -30.29 21.08
N LEU A 140 -35.93 -29.44 21.31
CA LEU A 140 -35.77 -28.11 21.89
C LEU A 140 -35.33 -28.19 23.35
N GLU A 141 -35.88 -29.12 24.14
CA GLU A 141 -35.41 -29.40 25.50
C GLU A 141 -33.98 -29.97 25.51
N ARG A 142 -33.64 -30.85 24.56
CA ARG A 142 -32.28 -31.36 24.39
C ARG A 142 -31.29 -30.24 24.06
N LEU A 143 -31.66 -29.34 23.14
CA LEU A 143 -30.85 -28.19 22.74
C LEU A 143 -30.70 -27.18 23.88
N LYS A 144 -31.76 -26.93 24.66
CA LYS A 144 -31.67 -26.11 25.89
C LYS A 144 -30.74 -26.74 26.91
N GLY A 145 -30.83 -28.05 27.13
CA GLY A 145 -29.92 -28.76 28.03
C GLY A 145 -28.45 -28.71 27.59
N LEU A 146 -28.18 -28.77 26.28
CA LEU A 146 -26.83 -28.60 25.74
C LEU A 146 -26.33 -27.15 25.85
N LEU A 147 -27.22 -26.17 25.70
CA LEU A 147 -26.88 -24.76 25.85
C LEU A 147 -26.55 -24.43 27.32
N ASP A 148 -27.31 -24.97 28.27
CA ASP A 148 -27.06 -24.82 29.71
C ASP A 148 -25.74 -25.50 30.14
N GLN A 149 -25.34 -26.57 29.45
CA GLN A 149 -24.07 -27.26 29.66
C GLN A 149 -22.88 -26.56 28.98
N THR A 150 -23.12 -25.54 28.14
CA THR A 150 -22.04 -24.79 27.51
C THR A 150 -21.41 -23.88 28.56
N PRO A 151 -20.13 -24.09 28.94
CA PRO A 151 -19.49 -23.28 29.97
C PRO A 151 -19.50 -21.82 29.52
N VAL A 152 -20.11 -20.93 30.33
CA VAL A 152 -20.01 -19.49 30.11
C VAL A 152 -18.53 -19.12 30.19
N TYR A 153 -17.97 -18.59 29.11
CA TYR A 153 -16.61 -18.03 29.13
C TYR A 153 -16.59 -16.89 30.15
N GLN A 154 -16.07 -17.17 31.35
CA GLN A 154 -15.73 -16.12 32.29
C GLN A 154 -14.38 -15.57 31.85
N PRO A 155 -14.31 -14.32 31.33
CA PRO A 155 -13.02 -13.70 31.10
C PRO A 155 -12.25 -13.71 32.43
N PRO A 156 -10.94 -13.97 32.41
CA PRO A 156 -10.14 -13.90 33.62
C PRO A 156 -10.36 -12.55 34.31
N ALA A 157 -10.39 -12.56 35.64
CA ALA A 157 -10.63 -11.35 36.41
C ALA A 157 -9.68 -10.21 35.97
N PRO A 158 -10.17 -8.97 35.83
CA PRO A 158 -9.35 -7.86 35.39
C PRO A 158 -8.18 -7.65 36.35
N LYS A 159 -6.96 -7.78 35.82
CA LYS A 159 -5.74 -7.46 36.57
C LYS A 159 -5.62 -5.94 36.68
N TYR A 160 -6.03 -5.40 37.82
CA TYR A 160 -5.88 -3.97 38.11
C TYR A 160 -4.40 -3.65 38.34
N VAL A 161 -3.75 -3.08 37.32
CA VAL A 161 -2.38 -2.58 37.46
C VAL A 161 -2.43 -1.07 37.65
N ARG A 162 -1.89 -0.61 38.78
CA ARG A 162 -1.63 0.81 39.00
C ARG A 162 -0.35 1.17 38.26
N LEU A 163 -0.50 1.86 37.13
CA LEU A 163 0.63 2.48 36.44
C LEU A 163 1.18 3.59 37.35
N PRO A 164 2.50 3.65 37.60
CA PRO A 164 3.12 4.78 38.28
C PRO A 164 2.83 6.08 37.54
N ASN A 165 2.78 7.20 38.28
CA ASN A 165 2.50 8.51 37.70
C ASN A 165 3.42 8.78 36.49
N PRO A 166 2.86 9.18 35.33
CA PRO A 166 3.64 9.42 34.14
C PRO A 166 4.67 10.51 34.43
N ARG A 167 5.92 10.27 34.00
CA ARG A 167 7.01 11.24 34.14
C ARG A 167 6.86 12.34 33.09
N PRO A 168 7.38 13.55 33.32
CA PRO A 168 7.30 14.65 32.36
C PRO A 168 7.88 14.25 31.00
N TYR A 169 7.10 14.49 29.94
CA TYR A 169 7.50 14.20 28.58
C TYR A 169 8.30 15.38 28.00
N PRO A 170 9.54 15.18 27.51
CA PRO A 170 10.36 16.27 26.98
C PRO A 170 9.73 16.96 25.76
N ALA A 171 10.02 18.25 25.56
CA ALA A 171 9.50 19.01 24.41
C ALA A 171 10.08 18.53 23.05
N LYS A 172 11.28 17.94 23.06
CA LYS A 172 11.95 17.33 21.91
C LYS A 172 12.41 15.92 22.27
N PRO A 173 11.49 14.94 22.32
CA PRO A 173 11.81 13.60 22.78
C PRO A 173 12.77 12.89 21.82
N ASN A 174 13.75 12.17 22.37
CA ASN A 174 14.54 11.17 21.68
C ASN A 174 13.90 9.80 21.95
N GLU A 175 12.99 9.40 21.07
CA GLU A 175 12.17 8.20 21.23
C GLU A 175 12.97 6.94 20.88
N THR A 176 13.05 6.00 21.81
CA THR A 176 13.55 4.64 21.56
C THR A 176 12.38 3.67 21.58
N ARG A 177 12.16 2.97 20.45
CA ARG A 177 11.05 2.04 20.29
C ARG A 177 11.39 0.64 20.79
N ILE A 178 10.43 0.06 21.49
CA ILE A 178 10.58 -1.22 22.16
C ILE A 178 9.36 -2.07 21.80
N LEU A 179 9.57 -3.09 20.98
CA LEU A 179 8.52 -4.04 20.63
C LEU A 179 8.30 -4.98 21.81
N VAL A 180 7.07 -5.07 22.28
CA VAL A 180 6.65 -5.99 23.32
C VAL A 180 5.78 -7.07 22.70
N ALA A 181 6.26 -8.31 22.74
CA ALA A 181 5.59 -9.49 22.23
C ALA A 181 5.31 -10.47 23.37
N LYS A 182 4.43 -11.46 23.16
CA LYS A 182 4.04 -12.42 24.21
C LYS A 182 5.21 -13.11 24.92
N GLN A 183 6.30 -13.39 24.19
CA GLN A 183 7.46 -14.10 24.73
C GLN A 183 8.48 -13.20 25.44
N GLY A 184 8.34 -11.87 25.36
CA GLY A 184 9.30 -10.93 25.95
C GLY A 184 9.42 -9.63 25.16
N VAL A 185 10.61 -9.02 25.20
CA VAL A 185 10.86 -7.71 24.61
C VAL A 185 11.93 -7.77 23.53
N LEU A 186 11.67 -7.09 22.42
CA LEU A 186 12.64 -6.83 21.37
C LEU A 186 12.90 -5.33 21.32
N THR A 187 14.16 -4.96 21.49
CA THR A 187 14.59 -3.56 21.43
C THR A 187 14.99 -3.21 20.00
N LEU A 188 14.50 -2.08 19.48
CA LEU A 188 14.95 -1.51 18.22
C LEU A 188 15.33 -0.04 18.45
N ASN A 189 16.63 0.21 18.58
CA ASN A 189 17.12 1.58 18.47
C ASN A 189 17.26 1.94 16.99
N GLU A 190 16.24 2.61 16.43
CA GLU A 190 16.21 2.97 15.00
C GLU A 190 17.44 3.79 14.58
N ALA A 191 17.92 4.70 15.43
CA ALA A 191 19.06 5.56 15.12
C ALA A 191 20.38 4.76 15.02
N GLU A 192 20.65 3.90 16.00
CA GLU A 192 21.84 3.01 15.99
C GLU A 192 21.75 1.96 14.88
N PHE A 193 20.54 1.51 14.56
CA PHE A 193 20.30 0.52 13.51
C PHE A 193 20.49 1.10 12.11
N ILE A 194 19.95 2.29 11.84
CA ILE A 194 19.99 2.92 10.50
C ILE A 194 21.35 3.55 10.21
N LYS A 195 22.05 4.07 11.23
CA LYS A 195 23.30 4.82 11.01
C LYS A 195 24.36 4.03 10.21
N PRO A 196 24.73 2.79 10.55
CA PRO A 196 25.69 2.00 9.77
C PRO A 196 25.24 1.74 8.34
N ILE A 197 23.92 1.62 8.12
CA ILE A 197 23.33 1.43 6.78
C ILE A 197 23.55 2.70 5.96
N ILE A 198 23.19 3.86 6.49
CA ILE A 198 23.36 5.15 5.82
C ILE A 198 24.84 5.44 5.55
N ASP A 199 25.71 5.25 6.55
CA ASP A 199 27.17 5.44 6.42
C ASP A 199 27.75 4.50 5.35
N GLY A 200 27.18 3.29 5.21
CA GLY A 200 27.52 2.34 4.15
C GLY A 200 27.07 2.79 2.76
N LEU A 201 25.83 3.27 2.65
CA LEU A 201 25.27 3.79 1.39
C LEU A 201 26.00 5.05 0.92
N ASP A 202 26.40 5.94 1.83
CA ASP A 202 27.09 7.19 1.49
C ASP A 202 28.42 6.93 0.77
N LYS A 203 29.12 5.85 1.14
CA LYS A 203 30.39 5.43 0.50
C LYS A 203 30.22 4.95 -0.94
N VAL A 204 29.02 4.52 -1.32
CA VAL A 204 28.71 3.89 -2.61
C VAL A 204 27.62 4.64 -3.39
N LYS A 205 27.29 5.86 -2.96
CA LYS A 205 26.22 6.69 -3.48
C LYS A 205 26.24 6.87 -5.00
N SER A 206 27.43 7.06 -5.59
CA SER A 206 27.59 7.20 -7.04
C SER A 206 27.28 5.92 -7.84
N GLN A 207 27.29 4.75 -7.19
CA GLN A 207 26.92 3.48 -7.82
C GLN A 207 25.40 3.29 -7.89
N LEU A 208 24.67 3.98 -7.02
CA LEU A 208 23.22 3.92 -6.88
C LEU A 208 22.49 4.81 -7.89
N GLU A 209 23.19 5.71 -8.57
CA GLU A 209 22.62 6.55 -9.62
C GLU A 209 22.23 5.73 -10.86
N TYR A 210 21.25 6.23 -11.62
CA TYR A 210 20.92 5.63 -12.91
C TYR A 210 22.06 5.87 -13.90
N LYS A 211 22.60 4.78 -14.44
CA LYS A 211 23.64 4.79 -15.51
C LYS A 211 23.05 4.43 -16.87
N ASP A 212 22.18 3.44 -16.87
CA ASP A 212 21.41 3.00 -18.03
C ASP A 212 19.95 2.86 -17.57
N VAL A 213 19.05 3.55 -18.25
CA VAL A 213 17.65 3.69 -17.83
C VAL A 213 16.79 2.88 -18.78
N LYS A 214 16.26 1.77 -18.27
CA LYS A 214 15.29 0.96 -19.01
C LYS A 214 13.88 1.48 -18.77
N ILE A 215 13.06 1.46 -19.82
CA ILE A 215 11.65 1.88 -19.72
C ILE A 215 10.81 0.87 -18.94
N ASP A 216 11.19 -0.42 -18.92
CA ASP A 216 10.37 -1.52 -18.40
C ASP A 216 9.77 -1.27 -17.01
N PRO A 217 10.54 -0.80 -16.00
CA PRO A 217 9.98 -0.55 -14.67
C PRO A 217 8.97 0.60 -14.64
N PHE A 218 9.06 1.54 -15.58
CA PHE A 218 8.19 2.71 -15.67
C PHE A 218 7.01 2.49 -16.60
N LEU A 219 7.08 1.51 -17.51
CA LEU A 219 6.12 1.31 -18.58
C LEU A 219 4.66 1.22 -18.10
N PRO A 220 4.31 0.52 -17.00
CA PRO A 220 2.93 0.49 -16.51
C PRO A 220 2.40 1.89 -16.14
N MET A 221 3.22 2.67 -15.44
CA MET A 221 2.88 4.04 -15.04
C MET A 221 2.80 4.98 -16.24
N LEU A 222 3.79 4.91 -17.13
CA LEU A 222 3.83 5.76 -18.33
C LEU A 222 2.68 5.42 -19.29
N THR A 223 2.31 4.16 -19.42
CA THR A 223 1.14 3.74 -20.21
C THR A 223 -0.14 4.33 -19.65
N LYS A 224 -0.29 4.39 -18.32
CA LYS A 224 -1.43 5.05 -17.68
C LYS A 224 -1.46 6.56 -17.95
N ILE A 225 -0.29 7.21 -17.96
CA ILE A 225 -0.18 8.65 -18.24
C ILE A 225 -0.46 8.95 -19.71
N PHE A 226 0.23 8.27 -20.64
CA PHE A 226 0.16 8.54 -22.07
C PHE A 226 -1.03 7.87 -22.78
N GLY A 227 -1.71 6.94 -22.12
CA GLY A 227 -2.86 6.20 -22.66
C GLY A 227 -2.50 4.94 -23.44
N SER A 228 -1.26 4.81 -23.93
CA SER A 228 -0.77 3.61 -24.61
C SER A 228 0.73 3.38 -24.38
N ALA A 229 1.15 2.12 -24.52
CA ALA A 229 2.56 1.75 -24.42
C ALA A 229 3.39 2.34 -25.59
N GLN A 230 2.81 2.46 -26.78
CA GLN A 230 3.52 3.08 -27.92
C GLN A 230 3.80 4.56 -27.68
N ALA A 231 2.83 5.32 -27.16
CA ALA A 231 3.02 6.73 -26.85
C ALA A 231 4.07 6.93 -25.74
N ALA A 232 4.10 6.04 -24.74
CA ALA A 232 5.14 6.03 -23.73
C ALA A 232 6.54 5.77 -24.31
N GLN A 233 6.67 4.83 -25.23
CA GLN A 233 7.94 4.53 -25.91
C GLN A 233 8.41 5.69 -26.80
N GLN A 234 7.49 6.38 -27.48
CA GLN A 234 7.82 7.55 -28.30
C GLN A 234 8.33 8.73 -27.45
N ALA A 235 7.75 8.96 -26.27
CA ALA A 235 8.18 10.02 -25.36
C ALA A 235 9.47 9.66 -24.58
N TRP A 236 9.82 8.38 -24.50
CA TRP A 236 10.93 7.89 -23.65
C TRP A 236 12.28 8.58 -23.90
N PRO A 237 12.75 8.76 -25.15
CA PRO A 237 14.04 9.41 -25.41
C PRO A 237 14.14 10.84 -24.85
N ASP A 238 13.01 11.55 -24.77
CA ASP A 238 12.96 12.93 -24.27
C ASP A 238 12.88 13.00 -22.74
N ILE A 239 12.18 12.05 -22.10
CA ILE A 239 11.93 12.08 -20.65
C ILE A 239 12.98 11.30 -19.84
N ALA A 240 13.54 10.22 -20.39
CA ALA A 240 14.52 9.35 -19.69
C ALA A 240 15.75 10.10 -19.14
N PRO A 241 16.30 11.13 -19.84
CA PRO A 241 17.44 11.90 -19.32
C PRO A 241 17.17 12.62 -17.99
N SER A 242 15.90 12.81 -17.62
CA SER A 242 15.48 13.47 -16.36
C SER A 242 15.33 12.51 -15.18
N VAL A 243 15.54 11.19 -15.36
CA VAL A 243 15.30 10.19 -14.30
C VAL A 243 16.14 10.42 -13.03
N ASN A 244 17.31 11.05 -13.14
CA ASN A 244 18.17 11.31 -11.98
C ASN A 244 17.80 12.61 -11.25
N THR A 245 16.96 13.46 -11.82
CA THR A 245 16.68 14.80 -11.27
C THR A 245 15.21 15.01 -10.93
N PHE A 246 14.29 14.35 -11.64
CA PHE A 246 12.85 14.50 -11.48
C PHE A 246 12.12 13.17 -11.40
N GLN A 247 10.99 13.16 -10.67
CA GLN A 247 10.10 12.02 -10.61
C GLN A 247 9.44 11.80 -11.98
N MET A 248 9.45 10.55 -12.47
CA MET A 248 9.08 10.28 -13.85
C MET A 248 7.60 10.45 -14.14
N ASP A 249 6.73 10.31 -13.14
CA ASP A 249 5.32 10.68 -13.22
C ASP A 249 5.16 12.16 -13.59
N GLN A 250 5.87 13.05 -12.89
CA GLN A 250 5.82 14.49 -13.11
C GLN A 250 6.36 14.92 -14.47
N VAL A 251 7.48 14.33 -14.91
CA VAL A 251 8.05 14.63 -16.23
C VAL A 251 7.13 14.16 -17.35
N ALA A 252 6.54 12.97 -17.22
CA ALA A 252 5.61 12.43 -18.20
C ALA A 252 4.31 13.25 -18.28
N GLU A 253 3.77 13.69 -17.14
CA GLU A 253 2.59 14.57 -17.09
C GLU A 253 2.87 15.91 -17.76
N ALA A 254 4.02 16.53 -17.47
CA ALA A 254 4.44 17.78 -18.11
C ALA A 254 4.66 17.61 -19.62
N TYR A 255 5.34 16.54 -20.06
CA TYR A 255 5.52 16.22 -21.47
C TYR A 255 4.18 16.09 -22.18
N LYS A 256 3.25 15.31 -21.60
CA LYS A 256 1.91 15.11 -22.16
C LYS A 256 1.14 16.42 -22.28
N ALA A 257 1.17 17.25 -21.24
CA ALA A 257 0.49 18.55 -21.24
C ALA A 257 1.02 19.46 -22.36
N LEU A 258 2.35 19.56 -22.50
CA LEU A 258 3.00 20.35 -23.55
C LEU A 258 2.65 19.84 -24.96
N ALA A 259 2.75 18.53 -25.18
CA ALA A 259 2.41 17.90 -26.46
C ALA A 259 0.94 18.12 -26.83
N THR A 260 0.03 17.98 -25.86
CA THR A 260 -1.42 18.22 -26.06
C THR A 260 -1.72 19.68 -26.39
N ALA A 261 -0.91 20.61 -25.88
CA ALA A 261 -1.00 22.03 -26.20
C ALA A 261 -0.39 22.40 -27.57
N GLY A 262 0.07 21.42 -28.36
CA GLY A 262 0.70 21.64 -29.66
C GLY A 262 2.14 22.17 -29.58
N LEU A 263 2.73 22.16 -28.38
CA LEU A 263 4.16 22.44 -28.20
C LEU A 263 4.94 21.15 -28.47
N GLN A 264 6.16 21.25 -29.00
CA GLN A 264 7.04 20.10 -29.24
C GLN A 264 7.97 19.92 -28.03
N PRO A 265 7.59 19.17 -26.99
CA PRO A 265 8.45 18.95 -25.83
C PRO A 265 9.71 18.18 -26.25
N ASN A 266 10.81 18.49 -25.58
CA ASN A 266 12.07 17.77 -25.71
C ASN A 266 12.83 17.86 -24.39
N LYS A 267 13.93 17.11 -24.27
CA LYS A 267 14.82 17.11 -23.10
C LYS A 267 15.19 18.51 -22.60
N ASN A 268 15.54 19.44 -23.49
CA ASN A 268 16.01 20.77 -23.09
C ASN A 268 14.87 21.60 -22.49
N ILE A 269 13.68 21.55 -23.09
CA ILE A 269 12.49 22.23 -22.56
C ILE A 269 12.16 21.68 -21.17
N LEU A 270 12.11 20.35 -21.02
CA LEU A 270 11.81 19.72 -19.74
C LEU A 270 12.85 20.07 -18.66
N SER A 271 14.14 20.09 -19.02
CA SER A 271 15.22 20.49 -18.11
C SER A 271 15.09 21.95 -17.68
N SER A 272 14.84 22.88 -18.61
CA SER A 272 14.68 24.30 -18.32
C SER A 272 13.46 24.57 -17.42
N LEU A 273 12.31 23.95 -17.73
CA LEU A 273 11.12 24.05 -16.90
C LEU A 273 11.33 23.41 -15.52
N GLY A 274 12.11 22.33 -15.46
CA GLY A 274 12.51 21.68 -14.23
C GLY A 274 13.39 22.57 -13.34
N ASP A 275 14.39 23.24 -13.93
CA ASP A 275 15.23 24.21 -13.24
C ASP A 275 14.39 25.34 -12.63
N ILE A 276 13.43 25.86 -13.39
CA ILE A 276 12.45 26.84 -12.91
C ILE A 276 11.64 26.25 -11.74
N ALA A 277 11.07 25.06 -11.90
CA ALA A 277 10.23 24.41 -10.88
C ALA A 277 10.94 24.28 -9.52
N VAL A 278 12.23 23.93 -9.54
CA VAL A 278 13.05 23.81 -8.33
C VAL A 278 13.23 25.16 -7.63
N VAL A 279 13.55 26.21 -8.37
CA VAL A 279 13.77 27.55 -7.78
C VAL A 279 12.51 28.11 -7.15
N ILE A 280 11.37 27.90 -7.80
CA ILE A 280 10.10 28.48 -7.40
C ILE A 280 9.34 27.56 -6.42
N ARG A 281 9.93 26.41 -6.08
CA ARG A 281 9.40 25.39 -5.17
C ARG A 281 8.04 24.85 -5.60
N SER A 282 7.87 24.63 -6.90
CA SER A 282 6.66 24.07 -7.50
C SER A 282 6.94 22.71 -8.16
N THR A 283 5.90 22.07 -8.67
CA THR A 283 6.03 20.82 -9.44
C THR A 283 6.24 21.13 -10.92
N LEU A 284 6.94 20.25 -11.63
CA LEU A 284 7.17 20.40 -13.07
C LEU A 284 5.85 20.48 -13.88
N PRO A 285 4.80 19.66 -13.60
CA PRO A 285 3.50 19.80 -14.24
C PRO A 285 2.87 21.18 -14.03
N ALA A 286 2.93 21.74 -12.81
CA ALA A 286 2.34 23.04 -12.53
C ALA A 286 3.03 24.17 -13.31
N VAL A 287 4.37 24.11 -13.44
CA VAL A 287 5.14 25.04 -14.28
C VAL A 287 4.78 24.87 -15.75
N ALA A 288 4.71 23.64 -16.25
CA ALA A 288 4.32 23.38 -17.64
C ALA A 288 2.91 23.93 -17.94
N ASP A 289 1.94 23.70 -17.05
CA ASP A 289 0.58 24.23 -17.17
C ASP A 289 0.52 25.76 -17.15
N ALA A 290 1.34 26.41 -16.33
CA ALA A 290 1.45 27.86 -16.30
C ALA A 290 2.05 28.42 -17.60
N VAL A 291 3.07 27.76 -18.15
CA VAL A 291 3.66 28.13 -19.45
C VAL A 291 2.63 27.93 -20.58
N ILE A 292 1.89 26.82 -20.58
CA ILE A 292 0.81 26.56 -21.55
C ILE A 292 -0.32 27.58 -21.44
N ALA A 293 -0.66 28.03 -20.23
CA ALA A 293 -1.63 29.11 -20.06
C ALA A 293 -1.09 30.44 -20.61
N ALA A 294 0.18 30.75 -20.33
CA ALA A 294 0.83 31.96 -20.83
C ALA A 294 0.91 31.99 -22.37
N THR A 295 1.12 30.84 -23.04
CA THR A 295 1.09 30.77 -24.52
C THR A 295 -0.30 31.06 -25.11
N LYS A 296 -1.35 30.98 -24.29
CA LYS A 296 -2.73 31.32 -24.63
C LYS A 296 -3.13 32.72 -24.13
N GLY A 297 -2.19 33.47 -23.57
CA GLY A 297 -2.42 34.81 -23.01
C GLY A 297 -2.97 34.83 -21.58
N ASP A 298 -3.17 33.68 -20.94
CA ASP A 298 -3.57 33.59 -19.53
C ASP A 298 -2.33 33.60 -18.62
N LEU A 299 -2.11 34.72 -17.95
CA LEU A 299 -0.96 34.93 -17.05
C LEU A 299 -1.28 34.56 -15.59
N ALA A 300 -2.54 34.27 -15.26
CA ALA A 300 -2.97 34.08 -13.87
C ALA A 300 -2.28 32.87 -13.23
N LYS A 301 -2.14 31.77 -13.99
CA LYS A 301 -1.44 30.57 -13.50
C LYS A 301 0.03 30.82 -13.22
N TRP A 302 0.70 31.65 -14.02
CA TRP A 302 2.11 31.98 -13.80
C TRP A 302 2.29 32.86 -12.56
N THR A 303 1.46 33.90 -12.41
CA THR A 303 1.51 34.77 -11.22
C THR A 303 1.12 34.03 -9.95
N ALA A 304 0.22 33.05 -10.01
CA ALA A 304 -0.15 32.21 -8.87
C ALA A 304 1.00 31.32 -8.36
N LEU A 305 2.05 31.10 -9.16
CA LEU A 305 3.24 30.35 -8.76
C LEU A 305 4.33 31.21 -8.11
N ASP A 306 4.07 32.50 -7.83
CA ASP A 306 5.08 33.39 -7.25
C ASP A 306 5.59 32.86 -5.90
N PRO A 307 6.91 32.64 -5.75
CA PRO A 307 7.48 32.17 -4.49
C PRO A 307 7.49 33.25 -3.38
N SER A 308 7.21 34.51 -3.71
CA SER A 308 7.14 35.60 -2.73
C SER A 308 5.91 35.48 -1.83
N LYS A 309 6.13 35.60 -0.52
CA LYS A 309 5.05 35.68 0.46
C LYS A 309 4.52 37.10 0.65
N ASP A 310 5.20 38.10 0.07
CA ASP A 310 4.82 39.52 0.17
C ASP A 310 4.16 39.96 -1.14
N PRO A 311 2.83 40.24 -1.14
CA PRO A 311 2.12 40.66 -2.34
C PRO A 311 2.59 42.01 -2.90
N LEU A 312 3.28 42.84 -2.09
CA LEU A 312 3.84 44.12 -2.53
C LEU A 312 5.21 43.96 -3.21
N LYS A 313 5.85 42.79 -3.06
CA LYS A 313 7.15 42.47 -3.65
C LYS A 313 7.09 41.13 -4.38
N PRO A 314 6.29 41.02 -5.45
CA PRO A 314 6.20 39.79 -6.22
C PRO A 314 7.53 39.52 -6.94
N THR A 315 7.95 38.26 -6.95
CA THR A 315 9.09 37.78 -7.74
C THR A 315 8.71 37.73 -9.22
N PHE A 316 7.45 37.46 -9.54
CA PHE A 316 6.96 37.41 -10.91
C PHE A 316 6.07 38.60 -11.20
N LYS A 317 6.39 39.32 -12.28
CA LYS A 317 5.43 40.25 -12.89
C LYS A 317 5.26 39.87 -14.35
N ALA A 318 4.02 39.72 -14.77
CA ALA A 318 3.68 39.46 -16.15
C ALA A 318 2.51 40.38 -16.51
N THR A 319 2.66 41.16 -17.58
CA THR A 319 1.61 42.06 -18.06
C THR A 319 1.40 41.88 -19.55
N LEU A 320 0.13 41.80 -19.95
CA LEU A 320 -0.26 41.71 -21.35
C LEU A 320 -0.62 43.11 -21.86
N ALA A 321 0.06 43.57 -22.90
CA ALA A 321 -0.19 44.86 -23.55
C ALA A 321 -0.31 44.65 -25.07
N GLY A 322 -1.55 44.58 -25.56
CA GLY A 322 -1.82 44.27 -26.97
C GLY A 322 -1.28 42.90 -27.37
N ALA A 323 -0.40 42.87 -28.38
CA ALA A 323 0.22 41.64 -28.90
C ALA A 323 1.56 41.27 -28.23
N LYS A 324 1.89 41.91 -27.10
CA LYS A 324 3.12 41.68 -26.34
C LYS A 324 2.83 41.33 -24.89
N ILE A 325 3.64 40.43 -24.35
CA ILE A 325 3.70 40.13 -22.91
C ILE A 325 5.03 40.62 -22.39
N SER A 326 5.01 41.38 -21.30
CA SER A 326 6.20 41.81 -20.58
C SER A 326 6.36 40.95 -19.33
N PHE A 327 7.43 40.16 -19.27
CA PHE A 327 7.78 39.32 -18.12
C PHE A 327 8.92 39.93 -17.33
N THR A 328 8.82 39.92 -16.00
CA THR A 328 9.88 40.35 -15.08
C THR A 328 10.09 39.30 -14.00
N TYR A 329 11.35 38.99 -13.72
CA TYR A 329 11.77 38.09 -12.65
C TYR A 329 12.62 38.83 -11.62
N GLY A 330 12.21 38.81 -10.36
CA GLY A 330 12.84 39.52 -9.25
C GLY A 330 12.95 41.02 -9.51
N SER A 331 14.14 41.59 -9.27
CA SER A 331 14.49 42.97 -9.59
C SER A 331 15.07 43.13 -11.00
N GLY A 332 14.94 42.11 -11.86
CA GLY A 332 15.44 42.12 -13.23
C GLY A 332 14.72 43.13 -14.13
N LYS A 333 15.29 43.38 -15.32
CA LYS A 333 14.64 44.19 -16.34
C LYS A 333 13.47 43.41 -16.97
N PRO A 334 12.39 44.09 -17.37
CA PRO A 334 11.30 43.45 -18.11
C PRO A 334 11.80 42.95 -19.48
N VAL A 335 11.40 41.73 -19.83
CA VAL A 335 11.63 41.12 -21.15
C VAL A 335 10.30 41.11 -21.89
N GLU A 336 10.27 41.76 -23.05
CA GLU A 336 9.09 41.79 -23.92
C GLU A 336 9.14 40.66 -24.94
N VAL A 337 8.07 39.86 -25.00
CA VAL A 337 7.88 38.84 -26.01
C VAL A 337 6.55 38.99 -26.70
N LYS A 338 6.45 38.51 -27.94
CA LYS A 338 5.16 38.46 -28.65
C LYS A 338 4.28 37.38 -28.03
N THR A 339 2.96 37.52 -28.16
CA THR A 339 1.97 36.55 -27.67
C THR A 339 1.95 35.22 -28.44
N THR A 340 2.92 34.97 -29.34
CA THR A 340 2.96 33.70 -30.07
C THR A 340 3.42 32.58 -29.13
N PRO A 341 2.88 31.35 -29.24
CA PRO A 341 3.25 30.25 -28.35
C PRO A 341 4.76 29.96 -28.33
N ARG A 342 5.43 30.13 -29.49
CA ARG A 342 6.87 29.93 -29.62
C ARG A 342 7.68 30.99 -28.89
N ASP A 343 7.29 32.26 -29.00
CA ASP A 343 8.01 33.37 -28.36
C ASP A 343 7.84 33.33 -26.83
N VAL A 344 6.63 33.03 -26.36
CA VAL A 344 6.37 32.83 -24.93
C VAL A 344 7.16 31.65 -24.39
N LEU A 345 7.17 30.49 -25.07
CA LEU A 345 7.96 29.33 -24.63
C LEU A 345 9.47 29.65 -24.63
N ASN A 346 9.96 30.37 -25.63
CA ASN A 346 11.37 30.78 -25.70
C ASN A 346 11.77 31.64 -24.50
N TYR A 347 10.91 32.54 -24.01
CA TYR A 347 11.18 33.29 -22.80
C TYR A 347 11.50 32.36 -21.62
N PHE A 348 10.63 31.39 -21.34
CA PHE A 348 10.84 30.47 -20.22
C PHE A 348 12.10 29.62 -20.40
N VAL A 349 12.34 29.11 -21.61
CA VAL A 349 13.40 28.12 -21.86
C VAL A 349 14.78 28.76 -22.07
N LYS A 350 14.85 29.99 -22.60
CA LYS A 350 16.10 30.67 -22.95
C LYS A 350 16.40 31.90 -22.11
N ASP A 351 15.41 32.73 -21.80
CA ASP A 351 15.66 33.98 -21.08
C ASP A 351 15.61 33.75 -19.56
N LEU A 352 14.56 33.08 -19.08
CA LEU A 352 14.37 32.81 -17.66
C LEU A 352 15.27 31.67 -17.16
N ALA A 353 15.24 30.51 -17.83
CA ALA A 353 16.00 29.34 -17.38
C ALA A 353 17.53 29.51 -17.50
N ASP A 354 18.03 30.44 -18.31
CA ASP A 354 19.47 30.67 -18.46
C ASP A 354 20.05 31.62 -17.41
N LEU A 355 19.21 32.27 -16.59
CA LEU A 355 19.67 33.08 -15.46
C LEU A 355 20.52 32.24 -14.49
N ASP A 356 21.66 32.76 -14.01
CA ASP A 356 22.54 32.04 -13.06
C ASP A 356 21.82 31.59 -11.78
N SER A 357 20.77 32.31 -11.39
CA SER A 357 19.93 31.95 -10.25
C SER A 357 19.04 30.73 -10.49
N ILE A 358 18.86 30.30 -11.75
CA ILE A 358 17.94 29.23 -12.19
C ILE A 358 18.67 28.09 -12.91
N LYS A 359 19.58 28.43 -13.81
CA LYS A 359 20.27 27.47 -14.67
C LYS A 359 20.90 26.34 -13.88
N ASN A 360 20.63 25.10 -14.29
CA ASN A 360 21.16 23.87 -13.70
C ASN A 360 20.78 23.63 -12.23
N LYS A 361 19.85 24.39 -11.64
CA LYS A 361 19.47 24.21 -10.22
C LYS A 361 18.93 22.81 -9.94
N SER A 362 18.27 22.18 -10.91
CA SER A 362 17.78 20.81 -10.79
C SER A 362 18.87 19.75 -10.63
N ARG A 363 20.10 20.01 -11.09
CA ARG A 363 21.23 19.07 -10.98
C ARG A 363 21.71 18.85 -9.54
N SER A 364 21.31 19.74 -8.61
CA SER A 364 21.58 19.56 -7.19
C SER A 364 20.76 18.43 -6.57
N LYS A 365 19.65 18.05 -7.23
CA LYS A 365 18.79 16.94 -6.82
C LYS A 365 19.27 15.65 -7.49
N VAL A 366 19.35 14.59 -6.70
CA VAL A 366 19.71 13.24 -7.18
C VAL A 366 18.64 12.26 -6.73
N ILE A 367 18.07 11.55 -7.70
CA ILE A 367 17.14 10.44 -7.52
C ILE A 367 17.88 9.15 -7.87
N TYR A 368 17.91 8.21 -6.94
CA TYR A 368 18.63 6.95 -7.06
C TYR A 368 17.78 5.86 -7.68
N ASP A 369 18.45 4.86 -8.22
CA ASP A 369 17.85 3.63 -8.71
C ASP A 369 17.36 2.79 -7.53
N ALA A 370 16.04 2.68 -7.42
CA ALA A 370 15.37 1.95 -6.35
C ALA A 370 15.81 0.48 -6.27
N PHE A 371 16.02 -0.17 -7.42
CA PHE A 371 16.33 -1.59 -7.49
C PHE A 371 17.80 -1.86 -7.14
N LYS A 372 18.71 -0.97 -7.54
CA LYS A 372 20.11 -1.04 -7.08
C LYS A 372 20.22 -0.81 -5.58
N LEU A 373 19.51 0.20 -5.07
CA LEU A 373 19.45 0.49 -3.64
C LEU A 373 18.87 -0.71 -2.87
N GLN A 374 17.76 -1.27 -3.33
CA GLN A 374 17.16 -2.47 -2.76
C GLN A 374 18.13 -3.65 -2.76
N ALA A 375 18.75 -3.98 -3.90
CA ALA A 375 19.68 -5.10 -4.02
C ALA A 375 20.92 -4.94 -3.12
N MET A 376 21.42 -3.71 -2.97
CA MET A 376 22.53 -3.42 -2.06
C MET A 376 22.11 -3.58 -0.60
N LEU A 377 20.92 -3.09 -0.24
CA LEU A 377 20.37 -3.26 1.10
C LEU A 377 20.07 -4.73 1.41
N GLU A 378 19.63 -5.53 0.43
CA GLU A 378 19.42 -6.97 0.59
C GLU A 378 20.74 -7.70 0.86
N ARG A 379 21.82 -7.31 0.16
CA ARG A 379 23.17 -7.81 0.43
C ARG A 379 23.69 -7.38 1.80
N ALA A 380 23.37 -6.18 2.26
CA ALA A 380 23.73 -5.73 3.60
C ALA A 380 22.92 -6.47 4.68
N ALA A 381 21.62 -6.71 4.43
CA ALA A 381 20.71 -7.40 5.32
C ALA A 381 21.05 -8.88 5.53
N SER A 382 21.72 -9.52 4.56
CA SER A 382 22.22 -10.89 4.72
C SER A 382 23.41 -10.99 5.70
N ASN A 383 24.02 -9.85 6.07
CA ASN A 383 25.06 -9.84 7.10
C ASN A 383 24.45 -10.07 8.51
N PRO A 384 24.85 -11.14 9.22
CA PRO A 384 24.34 -11.43 10.56
C PRO A 384 24.57 -10.30 11.57
N THR A 385 25.62 -9.50 11.40
CA THR A 385 25.95 -8.40 12.32
C THR A 385 25.00 -7.20 12.18
N LEU A 386 24.40 -7.00 11.00
CA LEU A 386 23.47 -5.91 10.72
C LEU A 386 22.03 -6.28 11.07
N SER A 387 21.69 -7.56 10.90
CA SER A 387 20.32 -8.05 11.07
C SER A 387 19.95 -8.30 12.53
N GLY A 388 20.91 -8.67 13.40
CA GLY A 388 20.68 -8.79 14.84
C GLY A 388 19.42 -9.60 15.17
N SER A 389 18.53 -9.01 15.94
CA SER A 389 17.23 -9.56 16.36
C SER A 389 16.16 -9.63 15.27
N TYR A 390 16.39 -9.03 14.11
CA TYR A 390 15.42 -8.87 13.03
C TYR A 390 15.90 -9.52 11.74
N VAL A 391 14.97 -9.93 10.90
CA VAL A 391 15.16 -10.16 9.48
C VAL A 391 14.78 -8.87 8.78
N ILE A 392 15.71 -8.34 8.00
CA ILE A 392 15.52 -7.07 7.30
C ILE A 392 15.15 -7.40 5.85
N LYS A 393 14.01 -6.90 5.39
CA LYS A 393 13.60 -6.98 3.99
C LYS A 393 13.42 -5.58 3.42
N PRO A 394 14.34 -5.10 2.57
CA PRO A 394 14.15 -3.87 1.82
C PRO A 394 12.96 -4.01 0.88
N THR A 395 12.12 -2.98 0.81
CA THR A 395 10.90 -2.95 0.01
C THR A 395 10.75 -1.59 -0.66
N VAL A 396 10.45 -1.61 -1.95
CA VAL A 396 10.06 -0.42 -2.72
C VAL A 396 8.54 -0.39 -2.72
N ARG A 397 7.95 0.50 -1.92
CA ARG A 397 6.50 0.66 -1.86
C ARG A 397 6.01 1.40 -3.11
N PRO A 398 4.94 0.93 -3.79
CA PRO A 398 4.34 1.66 -4.90
C PRO A 398 4.00 3.10 -4.50
N GLY A 399 4.45 4.08 -5.29
CA GLY A 399 4.19 5.51 -5.06
C GLY A 399 5.03 6.17 -3.97
N SER A 400 5.87 5.42 -3.25
CA SER A 400 6.84 5.97 -2.31
C SER A 400 8.07 6.50 -3.03
N THR A 401 8.66 7.57 -2.50
CA THR A 401 9.97 8.09 -2.92
C THR A 401 11.11 7.57 -2.05
N LEU A 402 10.83 6.65 -1.14
CA LEU A 402 11.79 6.08 -0.20
C LEU A 402 11.69 4.56 -0.21
N VAL A 403 12.84 3.91 -0.04
CA VAL A 403 12.92 2.48 0.25
C VAL A 403 12.66 2.27 1.73
N ALA A 404 11.76 1.34 2.05
CA ALA A 404 11.42 0.97 3.40
C ALA A 404 12.07 -0.37 3.76
N LEU A 405 12.69 -0.45 4.93
CA LEU A 405 13.19 -1.68 5.52
C LEU A 405 12.08 -2.29 6.37
N ALA A 406 11.44 -3.35 5.89
CA ALA A 406 10.52 -4.14 6.70
C ALA A 406 11.32 -4.99 7.67
N LEU A 407 10.98 -4.93 8.95
CA LEU A 407 11.68 -5.62 10.04
C LEU A 407 10.79 -6.72 10.58
N THR A 408 11.23 -7.97 10.45
CA THR A 408 10.54 -9.13 11.01
C THR A 408 11.36 -9.71 12.16
N PRO A 409 10.88 -9.74 13.41
CA PRO A 409 11.53 -10.42 14.51
C PRO A 409 11.99 -11.84 14.16
N ARG A 410 13.24 -12.18 14.49
CA ARG A 410 13.73 -13.56 14.43
C ARG A 410 13.17 -14.36 15.60
N ALA A 411 12.98 -15.67 15.39
CA ALA A 411 12.67 -16.58 16.50
C ALA A 411 13.79 -16.52 17.55
N GLY A 412 13.44 -16.20 18.79
CA GLY A 412 14.42 -15.99 19.87
C GLY A 412 15.25 -14.72 19.75
N GLY A 413 14.89 -13.76 18.89
CA GLY A 413 15.60 -12.50 18.70
C GLY A 413 15.40 -11.47 19.82
N GLY A 414 14.63 -11.77 20.86
CA GLY A 414 14.37 -10.87 21.98
C GLY A 414 14.88 -11.41 23.30
N GLU A 415 14.73 -10.60 24.35
CA GLU A 415 14.93 -11.07 25.71
C GLU A 415 13.60 -11.59 26.26
N THR A 416 13.64 -12.79 26.83
CA THR A 416 12.48 -13.34 27.53
C THR A 416 12.20 -12.58 28.82
N LEU A 417 11.01 -12.77 29.39
CA LEU A 417 10.64 -12.16 30.69
C LEU A 417 11.68 -12.43 31.79
N ASP A 418 12.21 -13.65 31.87
CA ASP A 418 13.23 -14.01 32.87
C ASP A 418 14.57 -13.35 32.58
N GLN A 419 14.96 -13.26 31.31
CA GLN A 419 16.20 -12.60 30.90
C GLN A 419 16.14 -11.10 31.19
N MET A 420 15.01 -10.45 30.93
CA MET A 420 14.81 -9.03 31.22
C MET A 420 15.01 -8.67 32.70
N ARG A 421 14.61 -9.58 33.60
CA ARG A 421 14.74 -9.42 35.05
C ARG A 421 16.18 -9.49 35.54
N ALA A 422 17.08 -10.12 34.78
CA ALA A 422 18.49 -10.18 35.15
C ALA A 422 19.12 -8.78 35.19
N GLU A 423 19.90 -8.47 36.24
CA GLU A 423 20.46 -7.13 36.51
C GLU A 423 21.38 -6.57 35.40
N ALA A 424 21.84 -7.45 34.49
CA ALA A 424 22.72 -7.13 33.37
C ALA A 424 22.06 -7.35 31.99
N SER A 425 20.73 -7.46 31.93
CA SER A 425 19.99 -7.64 30.68
C SER A 425 20.23 -6.48 29.69
N ASN A 426 20.16 -6.76 28.39
CA ASN A 426 20.25 -5.74 27.35
C ASN A 426 19.16 -4.68 27.54
N TYR A 427 17.96 -5.10 27.92
CA TYR A 427 16.82 -4.26 28.21
C TYR A 427 17.12 -3.29 29.36
N GLN A 428 17.63 -3.77 30.51
CA GLN A 428 17.98 -2.89 31.61
C GLN A 428 19.13 -1.94 31.27
N ARG A 429 20.12 -2.39 30.49
CA ARG A 429 21.19 -1.51 29.98
C ARG A 429 20.63 -0.41 29.09
N LEU A 430 19.74 -0.74 28.17
CA LEU A 430 19.05 0.23 27.32
C LEU A 430 18.23 1.21 28.16
N MET A 431 17.49 0.75 29.16
CA MET A 431 16.73 1.63 30.05
C MET A 431 17.65 2.62 30.79
N ARG A 432 18.83 2.16 31.26
CA ARG A 432 19.84 3.05 31.87
C ARG A 432 20.42 4.05 30.87
N GLN A 433 20.62 3.66 29.62
CA GLN A 433 21.05 4.55 28.55
C GLN A 433 20.00 5.63 28.24
N ILE A 434 18.73 5.25 28.11
CA ILE A 434 17.63 6.20 27.88
C ILE A 434 17.51 7.17 29.06
N LYS A 435 17.62 6.69 30.30
CA LYS A 435 17.64 7.55 31.50
C LYS A 435 18.78 8.58 31.46
N GLY A 436 19.94 8.20 30.91
CA GLY A 436 21.10 9.08 30.79
C GLY A 436 20.91 10.22 29.79
N ASP A 437 19.95 10.10 28.86
CA ASP A 437 19.60 11.16 27.92
C ASP A 437 18.52 12.09 28.52
N PRO A 438 18.78 13.39 28.70
CA PRO A 438 17.78 14.35 29.19
C PRO A 438 16.49 14.40 28.36
N ASN A 439 16.54 13.98 27.09
CA ASN A 439 15.39 13.90 26.19
C ASN A 439 14.94 12.46 25.93
N GLY A 440 15.55 11.46 26.56
CA GLY A 440 15.30 10.04 26.29
C GLY A 440 13.90 9.60 26.71
N VAL A 441 13.18 8.96 25.80
CA VAL A 441 11.85 8.40 26.06
C VAL A 441 11.75 6.98 25.52
N ALA A 442 11.27 6.04 26.34
CA ALA A 442 10.94 4.68 25.92
C ALA A 442 9.50 4.63 25.35
N VAL A 443 9.35 4.17 24.12
CA VAL A 443 8.04 3.97 23.46
C VAL A 443 7.78 2.47 23.32
N PHE A 444 6.89 1.94 24.14
CA PHE A 444 6.52 0.53 24.12
C PHE A 444 5.45 0.26 23.05
N GLN A 445 5.82 -0.50 22.02
CA GLN A 445 4.91 -0.94 20.99
C GLN A 445 4.39 -2.34 21.35
N VAL A 446 3.15 -2.39 21.85
CA VAL A 446 2.60 -3.58 22.50
C VAL A 446 1.70 -4.35 21.54
N MET A 447 2.02 -5.62 21.30
CA MET A 447 1.18 -6.54 20.53
C MET A 447 -0.07 -6.95 21.33
N ALA A 448 -1.13 -7.33 20.62
CA ALA A 448 -2.43 -7.68 21.23
C ALA A 448 -2.36 -8.77 22.32
N ASP A 449 -1.40 -9.69 22.23
CA ASP A 449 -1.20 -10.82 23.14
C ASP A 449 -0.04 -10.63 24.12
N ALA A 450 0.52 -9.41 24.23
CA ALA A 450 1.76 -9.12 24.95
C ALA A 450 1.61 -8.26 26.20
N PHE A 451 0.39 -8.08 26.72
CA PHE A 451 0.14 -7.20 27.86
C PHE A 451 0.92 -7.60 29.12
N ASP A 452 1.01 -8.89 29.46
CA ASP A 452 1.79 -9.31 30.64
C ASP A 452 3.29 -8.98 30.50
N ALA A 453 3.86 -9.19 29.31
CA ALA A 453 5.24 -8.80 29.02
C ALA A 453 5.44 -7.28 29.12
N TYR A 454 4.47 -6.49 28.65
CA TYR A 454 4.50 -5.03 28.74
C TYR A 454 4.48 -4.55 30.19
N LEU A 455 3.63 -5.13 31.03
CA LEU A 455 3.52 -4.72 32.44
C LEU A 455 4.82 -4.93 33.21
N GLU A 456 5.49 -6.07 32.99
CA GLU A 456 6.80 -6.36 33.58
C GLU A 456 7.89 -5.42 33.03
N ALA A 457 7.92 -5.21 31.71
CA ALA A 457 8.84 -4.27 31.08
C ALA A 457 8.68 -2.85 31.62
N ARG A 458 7.42 -2.39 31.75
CA ARG A 458 7.07 -1.06 32.27
C ARG A 458 7.51 -0.89 33.71
N LYS A 459 7.30 -1.91 34.56
CA LYS A 459 7.73 -1.91 35.96
C LYS A 459 9.24 -1.71 36.08
N ILE A 460 10.03 -2.46 35.32
CA ILE A 460 11.51 -2.32 35.31
C ILE A 460 11.92 -0.92 34.83
N ALA A 461 11.27 -0.39 33.79
CA ALA A 461 11.56 0.96 33.30
C ALA A 461 11.26 2.05 34.35
N ASP A 462 10.20 1.87 35.14
CA ASP A 462 9.84 2.77 36.24
C ASP A 462 10.79 2.71 37.42
N GLU A 463 11.25 1.51 37.80
CA GLU A 463 12.27 1.29 38.83
C GLU A 463 13.59 1.98 38.46
N ILE A 464 13.99 1.90 37.18
CA ILE A 464 15.18 2.59 36.67
C ILE A 464 14.93 4.10 36.60
N GLY A 465 13.69 4.51 36.31
CA GLY A 465 13.24 5.89 36.29
C GLY A 465 13.19 6.54 34.91
N VAL A 466 12.92 5.74 33.88
CA VAL A 466 12.82 6.17 32.48
C VAL A 466 11.45 6.80 32.19
N ALA A 467 11.42 7.91 31.45
CA ALA A 467 10.17 8.44 30.90
C ALA A 467 9.67 7.49 29.80
N ALA A 468 8.42 7.03 29.89
CA ALA A 468 7.90 6.06 28.94
C ALA A 468 6.45 6.33 28.53
N THR A 469 6.13 5.90 27.32
CA THR A 469 4.78 5.87 26.75
C THR A 469 4.56 4.54 26.03
N TRP A 470 3.34 4.26 25.58
CA TRP A 470 3.02 3.04 24.86
C TRP A 470 2.11 3.29 23.66
N GLU A 471 2.18 2.40 22.69
CA GLU A 471 1.35 2.37 21.50
C GLU A 471 0.87 0.93 21.27
N PHE A 472 -0.39 0.76 20.90
CA PHE A 472 -0.95 -0.54 20.58
C PHE A 472 -0.68 -0.90 19.12
N LEU A 473 -0.04 -2.04 18.89
CA LEU A 473 0.16 -2.61 17.56
C LEU A 473 -0.87 -3.72 17.30
N ALA A 474 -1.86 -3.40 16.46
CA ALA A 474 -2.85 -4.38 16.01
C ALA A 474 -2.22 -5.50 15.15
N ARG A 475 -1.13 -5.18 14.44
CA ARG A 475 -0.34 -6.11 13.62
C ARG A 475 1.13 -5.72 13.68
N LEU A 476 1.99 -6.71 13.47
CA LEU A 476 3.44 -6.52 13.42
C LEU A 476 3.84 -5.92 12.07
N ASP A 477 3.71 -4.60 11.94
CA ASP A 477 4.17 -3.83 10.77
C ASP A 477 5.27 -2.86 11.20
N LEU A 478 6.48 -3.40 11.36
CA LEU A 478 7.67 -2.60 11.65
C LEU A 478 8.35 -2.27 10.33
N SER A 479 8.37 -0.99 9.97
CA SER A 479 9.08 -0.51 8.80
C SER A 479 9.85 0.76 9.09
N VAL A 480 11.12 0.81 8.69
CA VAL A 480 11.96 2.00 8.82
C VAL A 480 12.32 2.53 7.44
N ASN A 481 12.16 3.82 7.21
CA ASN A 481 12.49 4.43 5.93
C ASN A 481 13.99 4.77 5.85
N VAL A 482 14.60 4.46 4.70
CA VAL A 482 15.96 4.91 4.38
C VAL A 482 15.88 6.37 3.92
N ALA A 483 15.98 7.30 4.87
CA ALA A 483 15.92 8.74 4.61
C ALA A 483 17.13 9.21 3.77
N ASN A 484 17.00 10.36 3.11
CA ASN A 484 18.02 11.02 2.26
C ASN A 484 18.38 10.32 0.95
N TYR A 485 17.79 9.15 0.68
CA TYR A 485 17.91 8.43 -0.58
C TYR A 485 16.57 8.46 -1.32
N GLU A 486 16.32 9.55 -2.05
CA GLU A 486 15.11 9.67 -2.86
C GLU A 486 15.19 8.70 -4.05
N VAL A 487 14.15 7.91 -4.27
CA VAL A 487 14.03 6.99 -5.40
C VAL A 487 12.83 7.34 -6.28
N GLN A 488 12.80 6.77 -7.48
CA GLN A 488 11.70 6.93 -8.42
C GLN A 488 10.40 6.29 -7.91
N ARG A 489 9.29 6.97 -8.19
CA ARG A 489 7.96 6.36 -8.12
C ARG A 489 7.69 5.56 -9.38
N PHE A 490 7.25 4.31 -9.18
CA PHE A 490 6.82 3.42 -10.28
C PHE A 490 5.30 3.36 -10.45
N THR A 491 4.57 4.15 -9.65
CA THR A 491 3.13 4.32 -9.75
C THR A 491 2.77 5.76 -9.40
N GLN A 492 1.77 6.31 -10.07
CA GLN A 492 1.23 7.63 -9.71
C GLN A 492 0.74 7.63 -8.26
N VAL A 493 0.96 8.75 -7.58
CA VAL A 493 0.34 8.99 -6.27
C VAL A 493 -1.17 9.04 -6.48
N ALA A 494 -1.91 8.17 -5.78
CA ALA A 494 -3.36 8.27 -5.77
C ALA A 494 -3.75 9.66 -5.27
N ALA A 495 -4.52 10.40 -6.07
CA ALA A 495 -5.13 11.63 -5.57
C ALA A 495 -5.90 11.29 -4.30
N ALA A 496 -5.70 12.06 -3.22
CA ALA A 496 -6.47 11.88 -2.01
C ALA A 496 -7.95 11.88 -2.40
N ALA A 497 -8.66 10.78 -2.11
CA ALA A 497 -10.07 10.69 -2.45
C ALA A 497 -10.76 11.93 -1.85
N PRO A 498 -11.52 12.70 -2.64
CA PRO A 498 -12.25 13.83 -2.09
C PRO A 498 -13.14 13.28 -0.98
N ARG A 499 -12.98 13.81 0.23
CA ARG A 499 -13.86 13.44 1.36
C ARG A 499 -15.28 13.71 0.91
N LYS A 500 -16.14 12.68 0.94
CA LYS A 500 -17.55 12.88 0.65
C LYS A 500 -18.11 13.81 1.74
N PRO A 501 -18.92 14.82 1.39
CA PRO A 501 -19.59 15.62 2.41
C PRO A 501 -20.40 14.71 3.33
N GLY A 502 -20.06 14.65 4.60
CA GLY A 502 -20.76 13.84 5.60
C GLY A 502 -20.16 12.48 5.96
N ASP A 503 -18.97 12.11 5.47
CA ASP A 503 -18.26 10.94 6.02
C ASP A 503 -17.97 11.18 7.52
N PRO A 504 -18.46 10.32 8.44
CA PRO A 504 -18.09 10.42 9.84
C PRO A 504 -16.58 10.21 9.95
N ASP A 505 -15.91 11.02 10.77
CA ASP A 505 -14.49 10.82 11.04
C ASP A 505 -14.28 9.35 11.43
N PRO A 506 -13.34 8.63 10.79
CA PRO A 506 -13.06 7.27 11.19
C PRO A 506 -12.78 7.30 12.69
N VAL A 507 -13.49 6.46 13.44
CA VAL A 507 -13.26 6.28 14.88
C VAL A 507 -11.85 5.74 15.04
N ARG A 508 -10.88 6.67 15.06
CA ARG A 508 -9.53 6.41 15.47
C ARG A 508 -9.58 6.39 16.98
N ILE A 509 -9.29 5.23 17.56
CA ILE A 509 -8.82 5.20 18.94
C ILE A 509 -7.67 6.20 18.99
N ALA A 510 -7.86 7.30 19.71
CA ALA A 510 -6.85 8.33 19.79
C ALA A 510 -5.57 7.67 20.32
N THR A 511 -4.45 7.91 19.64
CA THR A 511 -3.15 7.61 20.24
C THR A 511 -3.10 8.28 21.62
N PRO A 512 -2.55 7.62 22.65
CA PRO A 512 -2.49 8.19 24.00
C PRO A 512 -1.91 9.61 23.93
N LYS A 513 -2.59 10.55 24.60
CA LYS A 513 -2.29 11.97 24.51
C LYS A 513 -0.80 12.20 24.82
N ARG A 514 -0.12 12.97 23.98
CA ARG A 514 1.29 13.41 24.16
C ARG A 514 1.41 14.52 25.20
N SER A 515 0.66 14.41 26.28
CA SER A 515 0.64 15.31 27.43
C SER A 515 0.37 14.48 28.67
N LEU A 516 0.91 14.89 29.81
CA LEU A 516 0.53 14.37 31.12
C LEU A 516 -1.01 14.48 31.27
N ASP A 517 -1.64 13.41 31.74
CA ASP A 517 -3.05 13.38 32.12
C ASP A 517 -3.36 14.37 33.24
#